data_AF-A0AAV5TAP3-F1
#
_entry.id   AF-A0AAV5TAP3-F1
#
_cell.length_a   1.000
_cell.length_b   1.000
_cell.length_c   1.000
_cell.angle_alpha   90.00
_cell.angle_beta   90.00
_cell.angle_gamma   90.00
#
_symmetry.space_group_name_H-M   'P 1'
#
loop_
_entity.id
_entity.type
_entity.pdbx_description
1 polymer ?
#
loop_
_entity_poly.entity_id
_entity_poly.type
_entity_poly.pdbx_seq_one_letter_code
_entity_poly.pdbx_strand_id
1 'polypeptide(L)'
;INSLTVHPLMLLSLWNTKTMSSDIRLGYFLTEICLIAHDWCWNFSLRMYPCTPYSAFYCGGPACRLIDSRPIIMVPIIISTTITANIPCFLFLLMRTHKQANT
;
A
#
# COMPACT_ATOMS: atom_id res chain seq x y z
N ILE A 1 -4.34 -5.67 -11.06
CA ILE A 1 -5.73 -6.20 -10.93
C ILE A 1 -6.29 -5.88 -9.55
N ASN A 2 -5.56 -6.18 -8.46
CA ASN A 2 -5.98 -5.80 -7.09
C ASN A 2 -6.23 -4.30 -6.91
N SER A 3 -5.31 -3.45 -7.41
CA SER A 3 -5.44 -1.99 -7.25
C SER A 3 -6.71 -1.39 -7.91
N LEU A 4 -7.18 -1.98 -9.00
CA LEU A 4 -8.34 -1.49 -9.77
C LEU A 4 -9.68 -2.09 -9.35
N THR A 5 -9.68 -3.12 -8.49
CA THR A 5 -10.92 -3.82 -8.11
C THR A 5 -11.23 -3.71 -6.64
N VAL A 6 -10.21 -3.73 -5.77
CA VAL A 6 -10.40 -3.73 -4.31
C VAL A 6 -10.59 -2.32 -3.76
N HIS A 7 -9.80 -1.36 -4.24
CA HIS A 7 -9.89 0.04 -3.81
C HIS A 7 -11.23 0.70 -4.16
N PRO A 8 -11.65 0.79 -5.44
CA PRO A 8 -12.91 1.45 -5.76
C PRO A 8 -14.14 0.82 -5.07
N LEU A 9 -14.07 -0.46 -4.70
CA LEU A 9 -15.11 -1.18 -3.97
C LEU A 9 -15.18 -0.78 -2.49
N MET A 10 -14.04 -0.45 -1.86
CA MET A 10 -13.99 0.15 -0.52
C MET A 10 -14.53 1.58 -0.52
N LEU A 11 -14.14 2.40 -1.50
CA LEU A 11 -14.67 3.76 -1.69
C LEU A 11 -16.20 3.77 -1.96
N LEU A 12 -16.71 2.81 -2.74
CA LEU A 12 -18.15 2.65 -2.99
C LEU A 12 -18.93 2.25 -1.72
N SER A 13 -18.34 1.36 -0.91
CA SER A 13 -18.91 0.98 0.38
C SER A 13 -19.01 2.19 1.33
N LEU A 14 -17.99 3.05 1.36
CA LEU A 14 -17.96 4.30 2.14
C LEU A 14 -18.91 5.39 1.64
N TRP A 15 -19.22 5.40 0.34
CA TRP A 15 -20.17 6.36 -0.22
C TRP A 15 -21.59 6.11 0.26
N ASN A 16 -21.98 4.84 0.43
CA ASN A 16 -23.31 4.46 0.89
C ASN A 16 -23.54 4.72 2.39
N THR A 17 -22.48 4.88 3.19
CA THR A 17 -22.59 5.13 4.62
C THR A 17 -22.81 6.62 4.90
N LYS A 18 -24.08 7.05 4.95
CA LYS A 18 -24.47 8.46 5.22
C LYS A 18 -24.17 8.96 6.63
N THR A 19 -23.83 8.08 7.57
CA THR A 19 -23.67 8.39 9.00
C THR A 19 -22.22 8.63 9.45
N MET A 20 -21.25 8.61 8.53
CA MET A 20 -19.83 8.66 8.90
C MET A 20 -19.30 10.09 9.02
N SER A 21 -18.51 10.37 10.08
CA SER A 21 -17.86 11.67 10.28
C SER A 21 -16.84 11.96 9.17
N SER A 22 -16.76 13.24 8.75
CA SER A 22 -15.92 13.71 7.63
C SER A 22 -14.43 13.37 7.82
N ASP A 23 -13.93 13.43 9.06
CA ASP A 23 -12.53 13.12 9.39
C ASP A 23 -12.15 11.67 9.05
N ILE A 24 -13.10 10.76 9.18
CA ILE A 24 -12.86 9.33 8.94
C ILE A 24 -12.89 9.04 7.46
N ARG A 25 -13.78 9.70 6.71
CA ARG A 25 -13.78 9.66 5.23
C ARG A 25 -12.44 10.13 4.66
N LEU A 26 -11.87 11.20 5.19
CA LEU A 26 -10.56 11.68 4.76
C LEU A 26 -9.46 10.64 5.06
N GLY A 27 -9.48 10.02 6.24
CA GLY A 27 -8.54 8.96 6.61
C GLY A 27 -8.60 7.75 5.69
N TYR A 28 -9.81 7.32 5.30
CA TYR A 28 -10.00 6.20 4.37
C TYR A 28 -9.47 6.55 2.99
N PHE A 29 -9.80 7.74 2.49
CA PHE A 29 -9.29 8.23 1.21
C PHE A 29 -7.76 8.27 1.16
N LEU A 30 -7.12 8.78 2.22
CA LEU A 30 -5.66 8.85 2.30
C LEU A 30 -5.03 7.45 2.31
N THR A 31 -5.61 6.53 3.09
CA THR A 31 -5.12 5.16 3.20
C THR A 31 -5.25 4.40 1.88
N GLU A 32 -6.33 4.66 1.15
CA GLU A 32 -6.57 4.07 -0.16
C GLU A 32 -5.55 4.53 -1.21
N ILE A 33 -5.24 5.83 -1.24
CA ILE A 33 -4.19 6.39 -2.10
C ILE A 33 -2.83 5.76 -1.78
N CYS A 34 -2.49 5.62 -0.50
CA CYS A 34 -1.24 4.99 -0.06
C CYS A 34 -1.15 3.53 -0.51
N LEU A 35 -2.24 2.76 -0.39
CA LEU A 35 -2.30 1.37 -0.87
C LEU A 35 -2.17 1.26 -2.40
N ILE A 36 -2.83 2.14 -3.16
CA ILE A 36 -2.71 2.17 -4.63
C ILE A 36 -1.26 2.46 -5.04
N ALA A 37 -0.65 3.47 -4.42
CA ALA A 37 0.74 3.84 -4.66
C ALA A 37 1.69 2.68 -4.30
N HIS A 38 1.39 1.94 -3.22
CA HIS A 38 2.16 0.78 -2.82
C HIS A 38 2.06 -0.39 -3.82
N ASP A 39 0.85 -0.72 -4.29
CA ASP A 39 0.64 -1.77 -5.31
C ASP A 39 1.37 -1.41 -6.60
N TRP A 40 1.35 -0.14 -7.02
CA TRP A 40 2.10 0.34 -8.17
C TRP A 40 3.61 0.25 -7.97
N CYS A 41 4.12 0.64 -6.81
CA CYS A 41 5.54 0.48 -6.48
C CYS A 41 5.99 -0.98 -6.53
N TRP A 42 5.22 -1.91 -5.98
CA TRP A 42 5.57 -3.34 -6.01
C TRP A 42 5.46 -3.95 -7.40
N ASN A 43 4.35 -3.69 -8.08
CA ASN A 43 3.96 -4.42 -9.27
C ASN A 43 4.58 -3.84 -10.54
N PHE A 44 4.62 -2.51 -10.65
CA PHE A 44 5.23 -1.83 -11.80
C PHE A 44 6.69 -1.47 -11.58
N SER A 45 7.04 -0.90 -10.41
CA SER A 45 8.38 -0.33 -10.20
C SER A 45 9.43 -1.39 -9.89
N LEU A 46 9.13 -2.29 -8.94
CA LEU A 46 10.01 -3.39 -8.57
C LEU A 46 9.79 -4.63 -9.45
N ARG A 47 8.54 -5.01 -9.72
CA ARG A 47 8.18 -6.20 -10.52
C ARG A 47 8.96 -7.43 -10.04
N MET A 48 8.74 -7.76 -8.76
CA MET A 48 9.42 -8.88 -8.11
C MET A 48 8.82 -10.22 -8.54
N TYR A 49 9.67 -11.12 -9.00
CA TYR A 49 9.34 -12.49 -9.34
C TYR A 49 9.98 -13.43 -8.31
N PRO A 50 9.20 -14.25 -7.59
CA PRO A 50 9.76 -15.29 -6.75
C PRO A 50 10.42 -16.33 -7.65
N CYS A 51 11.74 -16.50 -7.55
CA CYS A 51 12.46 -17.52 -8.30
C CYS A 51 12.40 -18.86 -7.55
N THR A 52 11.27 -19.56 -7.60
CA THR A 52 11.22 -20.96 -7.12
C THR A 52 12.23 -21.80 -7.92
N PRO A 53 13.10 -22.62 -7.29
CA PRO A 53 13.13 -23.06 -5.89
C PRO A 53 14.09 -22.29 -4.96
N TYR A 54 14.72 -21.21 -5.40
CA TYR A 54 15.64 -20.41 -4.59
C TYR A 54 14.88 -19.33 -3.80
N SER A 55 15.34 -19.00 -2.60
CA SER A 55 14.84 -17.86 -1.81
C SER A 55 15.21 -16.49 -2.40
N ALA A 56 15.71 -16.49 -3.64
CA ALA A 56 16.07 -15.29 -4.36
C ALA A 56 14.82 -14.66 -4.98
N PHE A 57 14.67 -13.35 -4.76
CA PHE A 57 13.69 -12.55 -5.48
C PHE A 57 14.38 -11.94 -6.70
N TYR A 58 13.91 -12.31 -7.90
CA TYR A 58 14.37 -11.66 -9.12
C TYR A 58 13.58 -10.38 -9.35
N CYS A 59 14.30 -9.28 -9.58
CA CYS A 59 13.69 -7.99 -9.76
C CYS A 59 13.84 -7.53 -11.21
N GLY A 60 12.73 -7.48 -11.95
CA GLY A 60 12.71 -7.16 -13.38
C GLY A 60 12.20 -5.77 -13.74
N GLY A 61 11.84 -4.95 -12.74
CA GLY A 61 11.22 -3.65 -12.94
C GLY A 61 12.21 -2.53 -13.30
N PRO A 62 11.70 -1.36 -13.75
CA PRO A 62 12.50 -0.18 -14.08
C PRO A 62 13.32 0.32 -12.89
N ALA A 63 12.80 0.23 -11.66
CA ALA A 63 13.57 0.57 -10.47
C ALA A 63 14.78 -0.36 -10.33
N CYS A 64 14.63 -1.65 -10.63
CA CYS A 64 15.72 -2.62 -10.55
C CYS A 64 16.74 -2.49 -11.69
N ARG A 65 16.34 -2.06 -12.89
CA ARG A 65 17.28 -1.68 -13.95
C ARG A 65 18.12 -0.44 -13.60
N LEU A 66 17.53 0.53 -12.91
CA LEU A 66 18.27 1.69 -12.38
C LEU A 66 19.22 1.28 -11.22
N ILE A 67 18.91 0.19 -10.52
CA ILE A 67 19.66 -0.31 -9.37
C ILE A 67 20.81 -1.23 -9.78
N ASP A 68 20.79 -1.86 -10.96
CA ASP A 68 21.91 -2.68 -11.45
C ASP A 68 23.24 -1.91 -11.50
N SER A 69 23.17 -0.56 -11.54
CA SER A 69 24.33 0.35 -11.47
C SER A 69 24.62 0.93 -10.07
N ARG A 70 23.91 0.52 -9.01
CA ARG A 70 23.93 1.10 -7.65
C ARG A 70 23.88 0.02 -6.55
N PRO A 71 24.25 0.32 -5.29
CA PRO A 71 24.45 -0.74 -4.30
C PRO A 71 23.14 -1.44 -3.89
N ILE A 72 23.25 -2.77 -3.71
CA ILE A 72 22.19 -3.75 -3.41
C ILE A 72 21.32 -3.37 -2.19
N ILE A 73 21.83 -2.49 -1.32
CA ILE A 73 21.16 -1.95 -0.12
C ILE A 73 19.95 -1.05 -0.41
N MET A 74 19.79 -0.47 -1.61
CA MET A 74 18.65 0.43 -1.86
C MET A 74 17.31 -0.29 -1.97
N VAL A 75 17.29 -1.52 -2.50
CA VAL A 75 16.08 -2.34 -2.66
C VAL A 75 15.37 -2.61 -1.33
N PRO A 76 16.04 -3.16 -0.30
CA PRO A 76 15.40 -3.42 0.99
C PRO A 76 14.97 -2.14 1.70
N ILE A 77 15.65 -1.01 1.49
CA ILE A 77 15.26 0.28 2.07
C ILE A 77 13.94 0.77 1.46
N ILE A 78 13.82 0.76 0.13
CA ILE A 78 12.59 1.19 -0.56
C ILE A 78 11.41 0.31 -0.16
N ILE A 79 11.65 -1.00 -0.02
CA ILE A 79 10.64 -1.97 0.43
C ILE A 79 10.23 -1.70 1.89
N SER A 80 11.20 -1.48 2.76
CA SER A 80 10.94 -1.25 4.18
C SER A 80 10.18 0.07 4.41
N THR A 81 10.56 1.15 3.72
CA THR A 81 9.91 2.46 3.89
C THR A 81 8.47 2.48 3.41
N THR A 82 8.18 1.84 2.29
CA THR A 82 6.84 1.74 1.74
C THR A 82 5.91 0.86 2.58
N ILE A 83 6.41 -0.25 3.13
CA ILE A 83 5.64 -1.06 4.11
C ILE A 83 5.38 -0.25 5.38
N THR A 84 6.42 0.41 5.90
CA THR A 84 6.34 1.20 7.14
C THR A 84 5.43 2.41 7.00
N ALA A 85 5.29 3.00 5.80
CA ALA A 85 4.38 4.13 5.57
C ALA A 85 2.89 3.72 5.57
N ASN A 86 2.58 2.47 5.19
CA ASN A 86 1.19 1.99 5.13
C ASN A 86 0.63 1.56 6.50
N ILE A 87 1.48 0.99 7.36
CA ILE A 87 1.12 0.54 8.71
C ILE A 87 0.47 1.64 9.59
N PRO A 88 1.04 2.86 9.72
CA PRO A 88 0.46 3.91 10.56
C PRO A 88 -0.84 4.48 9.97
N CYS A 89 -1.00 4.52 8.64
CA CYS A 89 -2.26 4.93 8.02
C CYS A 89 -3.40 3.96 8.38
N PHE A 90 -3.12 2.66 8.33
CA PHE A 90 -4.08 1.64 8.75
C PHE A 90 -4.38 1.70 10.26
N LEU A 91 -3.34 1.84 11.10
CA LEU A 91 -3.51 1.95 12.56
C LEU A 91 -4.31 3.19 12.97
N PHE A 92 -4.10 4.34 12.29
CA PHE A 92 -4.84 5.56 12.56
C PHE A 92 -6.35 5.37 12.33
N LEU A 93 -6.73 4.73 11.22
CA LEU A 93 -8.12 4.39 10.93
C LEU A 93 -8.71 3.41 11.95
N LEU A 94 -7.95 2.40 12.34
CA LEU A 94 -8.38 1.39 13.31
C LEU A 94 -8.64 2.03 14.69
N MET A 95 -7.76 2.92 15.14
CA MET A 95 -7.95 3.64 16.41
C MET A 95 -9.16 4.58 16.38
N ARG A 96 -9.41 5.26 15.25
CA ARG A 96 -10.56 6.17 15.12
C ARG A 96 -11.90 5.45 15.05
N THR A 97 -11.96 4.31 14.35
CA THR A 97 -13.17 3.47 14.28
C THR A 97 -13.47 2.84 15.63
N HIS A 98 -12.46 2.34 16.34
CA HIS A 98 -12.63 1.80 17.69
C HIS A 98 -13.11 2.85 18.69
N LYS A 99 -12.61 4.10 18.58
CA LYS A 99 -13.08 5.20 19.41
C LYS A 99 -14.57 5.48 19.18
N GLN A 100 -15.04 5.48 17.94
CA GLN A 100 -16.45 5.70 17.62
C GLN A 100 -17.36 4.53 18.04
N ALA A 101 -16.89 3.29 18.02
CA ALA A 101 -17.70 2.13 18.44
C ALA A 101 -17.95 2.09 19.97
N ASN A 102 -17.06 2.70 20.75
CA ASN A 102 -17.13 2.74 22.22
C ASN A 102 -17.80 4.02 22.77
N THR A 103 -18.33 4.91 21.92
CA THR A 103 -19.05 6.12 22.34
C THR A 103 -20.50 6.04 21.88
#